data_AF-A0A1V0QER0-F1
#
_entry.id   AF-A0A1V0QER0-F1
#
_cell.length_a   1.000
_cell.length_b   1.000
_cell.length_c   1.000
_cell.angle_alpha   90.00
_cell.angle_beta   90.00
_cell.angle_gamma   90.00
#
_symmetry.space_group_name_H-M   'P 1'
#
loop_
_entity.id
_entity.type
_entity.pdbx_description
1 polymer ?
#
loop_
_entity_poly.entity_id
_entity_poly.type
_entity_poly.pdbx_seq_one_letter_code
_entity_poly.pdbx_strand_id
1 'polypeptide(L)'
;MRFSPVPCEPVDFVALYAFASTHQQSVFPRLRMVNLRTLQGSVSLIGDTFTLLENGNKTVRQITEEEFLPILEQYFHLCIS
;
A
#
# COMPACT_ATOMS: atom_id res chain seq x y z
N MET A 1 2.26 -9.06 -15.40
CA MET A 1 3.48 -8.37 -14.95
C MET A 1 4.64 -8.87 -15.81
N ARG A 2 5.51 -8.00 -16.31
CA ARG A 2 6.72 -8.39 -17.08
C ARG A 2 7.93 -7.79 -16.39
N PHE A 3 9.01 -8.55 -16.28
CA PHE A 3 10.29 -8.09 -15.74
C PHE A 3 11.43 -8.64 -16.61
N SER A 4 12.58 -7.99 -16.53
CA SER A 4 13.82 -8.42 -17.20
C SER A 4 14.73 -9.13 -16.20
N PRO A 5 15.46 -10.19 -16.58
CA PRO A 5 16.49 -10.79 -15.74
C PRO A 5 17.81 -10.01 -15.78
N VAL A 6 17.91 -8.94 -16.58
CA VAL A 6 19.09 -8.08 -16.65
C VAL A 6 19.34 -7.46 -15.27
N PRO A 7 20.57 -7.52 -14.73
CA PRO A 7 20.91 -6.86 -13.48
C PRO A 7 20.63 -5.36 -13.55
N CYS A 8 20.09 -4.79 -12.48
CA CYS A 8 19.92 -3.36 -12.30
C CYS A 8 20.75 -2.90 -11.11
N GLU A 9 21.38 -1.75 -11.24
CA GLU A 9 22.06 -1.06 -10.15
C GLU A 9 21.05 -0.18 -9.37
N PRO A 10 21.29 0.13 -8.09
CA PRO A 10 20.40 1.01 -7.31
C PRO A 10 20.11 2.36 -7.99
N VAL A 11 21.08 2.90 -8.73
CA VAL A 11 20.94 4.17 -9.46
C VAL A 11 19.87 4.11 -10.57
N ASP A 12 19.64 2.94 -11.16
CA ASP A 12 18.66 2.76 -12.23
C ASP A 12 17.23 2.99 -11.73
N PHE A 13 17.01 2.86 -10.43
CA PHE A 13 15.71 3.10 -9.81
C PHE A 13 15.47 4.57 -9.47
N VAL A 14 16.48 5.45 -9.47
CA VAL A 14 16.32 6.86 -9.06
C VAL A 14 15.29 7.59 -9.91
N ALA A 15 15.36 7.43 -11.25
CA ALA A 15 14.39 8.02 -12.16
C ALA A 15 12.98 7.43 -11.96
N LEU A 16 12.90 6.12 -11.69
CA LEU A 16 11.64 5.45 -11.40
C LEU A 16 11.02 5.96 -10.09
N TYR A 17 11.81 6.13 -9.03
CA TYR A 17 11.34 6.69 -7.76
C TYR A 17 10.88 8.14 -7.92
N ALA A 18 11.63 8.97 -8.65
CA ALA A 18 11.25 10.35 -8.92
C ALA A 18 9.89 10.41 -9.66
N PHE A 19 9.73 9.61 -10.71
CA PHE A 19 8.45 9.50 -11.43
C PHE A 19 7.33 9.00 -10.51
N ALA A 20 7.57 7.89 -9.80
CA ALA A 20 6.56 7.25 -8.96
C ALA A 20 6.09 8.16 -7.82
N SER A 21 6.96 8.96 -7.23
CA SER A 21 6.66 9.81 -6.07
C SER A 21 6.10 11.19 -6.42
N THR A 22 6.32 11.70 -7.63
CA THR A 22 5.97 13.10 -7.94
C THR A 22 5.10 13.28 -9.19
N HIS A 23 5.17 12.36 -10.15
CA HIS A 23 4.53 12.58 -11.45
C HIS A 23 3.01 12.40 -11.36
N GLN A 24 2.24 13.29 -11.99
CA GLN A 24 0.76 13.27 -11.94
C GLN A 24 0.13 12.01 -12.54
N GLN A 25 0.84 11.33 -13.45
CA GLN A 25 0.40 10.05 -14.01
C GLN A 25 0.71 8.86 -13.10
N SER A 26 1.58 9.01 -12.10
CA SER A 26 1.81 7.98 -11.10
C SER A 26 0.56 7.77 -10.23
N VAL A 27 0.34 6.55 -9.76
CA VAL A 27 -0.77 6.24 -8.86
C VAL A 27 -0.48 6.68 -7.42
N PHE A 28 0.78 6.60 -6.99
CA PHE A 28 1.16 6.77 -5.58
C PHE A 28 0.88 8.18 -5.01
N PRO A 29 1.05 9.29 -5.76
CA PRO A 29 0.71 10.62 -5.24
C PRO A 29 -0.81 10.88 -5.18
N ARG A 30 -1.61 10.03 -5.83
CA ARG A 30 -3.06 10.23 -6.02
C ARG A 30 -3.92 9.27 -5.21
N LEU A 31 -3.37 8.14 -4.77
CA LEU A 31 -4.10 7.08 -4.11
C LEU A 31 -3.38 6.64 -2.84
N ARG A 32 -4.08 6.74 -1.71
CA ARG A 32 -3.64 6.15 -0.45
C ARG A 32 -3.62 4.64 -0.61
N MET A 33 -2.47 4.01 -0.40
CA MET A 33 -2.33 2.58 -0.57
C MET A 33 -1.33 2.02 0.44
N VAL A 34 -1.81 1.10 1.27
CA VAL A 34 -1.01 0.40 2.28
C VAL A 34 -1.44 -1.06 2.30
N ASN A 35 -0.47 -1.98 2.27
CA ASN A 35 -0.71 -3.42 2.21
C ASN A 35 0.32 -4.12 3.10
N LEU A 36 -0.12 -5.08 3.90
CA LEU A 36 0.73 -5.88 4.78
C LEU A 36 0.30 -7.34 4.72
N ARG A 37 1.26 -8.24 4.50
CA ARG A 37 1.06 -9.68 4.66
C ARG A 37 1.23 -10.03 6.13
N THR A 38 0.33 -10.85 6.64
CA THR A 38 0.37 -11.37 8.01
C THR A 38 0.53 -12.88 7.99
N LEU A 39 0.80 -13.49 9.15
CA LEU A 39 0.88 -14.95 9.26
C LEU A 39 -0.47 -15.62 8.92
N GLN A 40 -1.57 -14.96 9.24
CA GLN A 40 -2.94 -15.47 9.04
C GLN A 40 -3.56 -15.03 7.70
N GLY A 41 -2.91 -14.16 6.93
CA GLY A 41 -3.39 -13.69 5.63
C GLY A 41 -2.79 -12.35 5.21
N SER A 42 -3.64 -11.33 5.14
CA SER A 42 -3.21 -9.98 4.75
C SER A 42 -4.21 -8.91 5.13
N VAL A 43 -3.71 -7.70 5.36
CA VAL A 43 -4.52 -6.51 5.53
C VAL A 43 -4.11 -5.47 4.49
N SER A 44 -5.09 -4.79 3.90
CA SER A 44 -4.84 -3.72 2.93
C SER A 44 -5.85 -2.60 3.02
N LEU A 45 -5.39 -1.41 2.66
CA LEU A 45 -6.18 -0.20 2.55
C LEU A 45 -5.81 0.47 1.22
N ILE A 46 -6.79 0.56 0.30
CA ILE A 46 -6.61 1.17 -1.02
C ILE A 46 -7.72 2.20 -1.21
N GLY A 47 -7.34 3.48 -1.29
CA GLY A 47 -8.28 4.58 -1.09
C GLY A 47 -8.97 4.41 0.27
N ASP A 48 -10.30 4.40 0.24
CA ASP A 48 -11.13 4.23 1.43
C ASP A 48 -11.60 2.78 1.61
N THR A 49 -11.09 1.85 0.80
CA THR A 49 -11.47 0.44 0.88
C THR A 49 -10.49 -0.33 1.75
N PHE A 50 -10.95 -0.71 2.95
CA PHE A 50 -10.24 -1.61 3.83
C PHE A 50 -10.58 -3.07 3.50
N THR A 51 -9.56 -3.91 3.37
CA THR A 51 -9.68 -5.35 3.16
C THR A 51 -8.85 -6.10 4.19
N LEU A 52 -9.48 -7.01 4.91
CA LEU A 52 -8.81 -7.94 5.82
C LEU A 52 -9.06 -9.37 5.32
N LEU A 53 -7.98 -10.11 5.11
CA LEU A 53 -7.99 -11.55 4.86
C LEU A 53 -7.36 -12.22 6.07
N GLU A 54 -8.13 -13.00 6.80
CA GLU A 54 -7.67 -13.70 8.00
C GLU A 54 -8.27 -15.11 8.04
N ASN A 55 -7.40 -16.12 8.16
CA ASN A 55 -7.79 -17.54 8.25
C ASN A 55 -8.73 -17.98 7.10
N GLY A 56 -8.51 -17.44 5.90
CA GLY A 56 -9.32 -17.72 4.71
C GLY A 56 -10.60 -16.89 4.57
N ASN A 57 -10.98 -16.11 5.59
CA ASN A 57 -12.15 -15.22 5.53
C ASN A 57 -11.73 -13.83 5.05
N LYS A 58 -12.48 -13.29 4.08
CA LYS A 58 -12.25 -11.96 3.53
C LYS A 58 -13.35 -10.99 3.97
N THR A 59 -12.96 -9.94 4.68
CA THR A 59 -13.80 -8.79 5.01
C THR A 59 -13.38 -7.61 4.15
N VAL A 60 -14.35 -6.95 3.53
CA VAL A 60 -14.14 -5.72 2.75
C VAL A 60 -15.15 -4.68 3.22
N ARG A 61 -14.68 -3.48 3.53
CA ARG A 61 -15.56 -2.36 3.90
C ARG A 61 -14.98 -1.02 3.46
N GLN A 62 -15.85 -0.04 3.29
CA GLN A 62 -15.42 1.36 3.21
C GLN A 62 -15.08 1.87 4.62
N ILE A 63 -14.14 2.79 4.69
CA ILE A 63 -13.76 3.49 5.92
C ILE A 63 -14.11 4.98 5.79
N THR A 64 -14.31 5.66 6.91
CA THR A 64 -14.37 7.12 6.92
C THR A 64 -12.98 7.74 7.06
N GLU A 65 -12.87 9.06 6.87
CA GLU A 65 -11.60 9.76 7.06
C GLU A 65 -11.11 9.66 8.52
N GLU A 66 -12.02 9.67 9.50
CA GLU A 66 -11.66 9.56 10.92
C GLU A 66 -11.11 8.16 11.28
N GLU A 67 -11.48 7.12 10.52
CA GLU A 67 -11.01 5.76 10.73
C GLU A 67 -9.61 5.52 10.13
N PHE A 68 -9.13 6.40 9.24
CA PHE A 68 -7.89 6.16 8.49
C PHE A 68 -6.67 5.98 9.39
N LEU A 69 -6.38 6.96 10.24
CA LEU A 69 -5.21 6.92 11.13
C LEU A 69 -5.31 5.78 12.18
N PRO A 70 -6.45 5.56 12.86
CA PRO A 70 -6.61 4.42 13.76
C PRO A 70 -6.35 3.06 13.08
N ILE A 71 -6.78 2.90 11.82
CA ILE A 71 -6.52 1.67 11.07
C ILE A 71 -5.03 1.50 10.77
N LEU A 72 -4.33 2.57 10.38
CA LEU A 72 -2.89 2.53 10.14
C LEU A 72 -2.11 2.11 11.38
N GLU A 73 -2.46 2.64 12.54
CA GLU A 73 -1.82 2.27 13.80
C GLU A 73 -2.14 0.82 14.19
N GLN A 74 -3.43 0.45 14.19
CA GLN A 74 -3.88 -0.86 14.67
C GLN A 74 -3.40 -2.02 13.80
N TYR A 75 -3.52 -1.90 12.47
CA TYR A 75 -3.30 -3.02 11.55
C TYR A 75 -1.94 -2.98 10.87
N PHE A 76 -1.33 -1.81 10.74
CA PHE A 76 -0.08 -1.62 10.01
C PHE A 76 1.08 -1.17 10.89
N HIS A 77 0.84 -0.89 12.17
CA HIS A 77 1.84 -0.44 13.14
C HIS A 77 2.55 0.86 12.70
N LEU A 78 1.81 1.72 11.99
CA LEU A 78 2.28 3.02 11.54
C LEU A 78 1.67 4.12 12.40
N CYS A 79 2.48 4.70 13.28
CA CYS A 79 2.11 5.90 14.03
C CYS A 79 2.53 7.13 13.22
N ILE A 80 1.56 7.82 12.63
CA ILE A 80 1.78 9.06 11.88
C ILE A 80 1.34 10.21 12.78
N SER A 81 2.31 11.03 13.20
CA SER A 81 2.13 12.24 14.02
C SER A 81 1.83 13.48 13.18
#